data_AF-G4WVI3-F1
#
_entry.id   AF-G4WVI3-F1
#
_cell.length_a   1.000
_cell.length_b   1.000
_cell.length_c   1.000
_cell.angle_alpha   90.00
_cell.angle_beta   90.00
_cell.angle_gamma   90.00
#
_symmetry.space_group_name_H-M   'P 1'
#
loop_
_entity.id
_entity.type
_entity.pdbx_description
1 polymer ?
#
loop_
_entity_poly.entity_id
_entity_poly.type
_entity_poly.pdbx_seq_one_letter_code
_entity_poly.pdbx_strand_id
1 'polypeptide(L)'
;MLFQNGKHRLAKIQPSALLDAMNVAKFKAEDPDQHFTFAYPIEELTPTDFRSDLKKLLRASTSRSVTLFVHGYANSFKDAAFRTAQLSFDLRLERYDTVPVLFSWPSDPSGINYPGAKDRIRSAGNHLAIFLNRLVGATGVGVVHIIAHSMGADVLAVALDIPRVKLQV
;
A
#
# COMPACT_ATOMS: atom_id res chain seq x y z
N MET A 1 9.90 10.43 24.65
CA MET A 1 10.15 9.85 25.99
C MET A 1 11.50 9.13 25.93
N LEU A 2 12.32 9.22 26.98
CA LEU A 2 13.72 8.74 27.03
C LEU A 2 13.85 7.25 27.42
N PHE A 3 14.98 6.68 26.99
CA PHE A 3 15.72 5.48 27.42
C PHE A 3 15.60 4.13 26.67
N GLN A 4 16.76 3.78 26.07
CA GLN A 4 17.57 2.54 26.17
C GLN A 4 17.27 1.25 25.36
N ASN A 5 18.30 0.91 24.56
CA ASN A 5 18.90 -0.40 24.33
C ASN A 5 18.01 -1.59 23.93
N GLY A 6 17.91 -1.80 22.62
CA GLY A 6 17.64 -3.09 22.00
C GLY A 6 18.31 -3.18 20.64
N LYS A 7 19.48 -3.82 20.57
CA LYS A 7 20.16 -4.13 19.30
C LYS A 7 19.33 -5.16 18.53
N HIS A 8 18.68 -4.76 17.45
CA HIS A 8 18.33 -5.69 16.38
C HIS A 8 19.30 -5.46 15.21
N ARG A 9 20.35 -6.28 15.14
CA ARG A 9 21.17 -6.41 13.92
C ARG A 9 20.36 -7.27 12.95
N LEU A 10 19.95 -6.70 11.82
CA LEU A 10 19.56 -7.51 10.67
C LEU A 10 20.74 -8.43 10.33
N ALA A 11 20.46 -9.72 10.20
CA ALA A 11 21.47 -10.72 9.92
C ALA A 11 22.28 -10.30 8.69
N LYS A 12 23.61 -10.22 8.83
CA LYS A 12 24.50 -10.14 7.67
C LYS A 12 24.23 -11.38 6.83
N ILE A 13 23.59 -11.20 5.67
CA ILE A 13 23.50 -12.23 4.65
C ILE A 13 24.96 -12.52 4.25
N GLN A 14 25.47 -13.68 4.66
CA GLN A 14 26.77 -14.17 4.19
C GLN A 14 26.61 -14.44 2.68
N PRO A 15 27.36 -13.77 1.80
CA PRO A 15 27.25 -14.04 0.38
C PRO A 15 27.69 -15.49 0.11
N SER A 16 26.89 -16.23 -0.67
CA SER A 16 27.23 -17.60 -1.05
C SER A 16 28.46 -17.59 -1.95
N ALA A 17 29.44 -18.46 -1.69
CA ALA A 17 30.68 -18.60 -2.48
C ALA A 17 30.42 -18.79 -4.00
N LEU A 18 29.25 -19.33 -4.35
CA LEU A 18 28.80 -19.49 -5.74
C LEU A 18 28.61 -18.15 -6.47
N LEU A 19 28.10 -17.11 -5.80
CA LEU A 19 27.86 -15.79 -6.39
C LEU A 19 29.17 -15.02 -6.65
N ASP A 20 30.17 -15.21 -5.77
CA ASP A 20 31.52 -14.66 -5.96
C ASP A 20 32.24 -15.31 -7.14
N ALA A 21 32.10 -16.63 -7.31
CA ALA A 21 32.68 -17.37 -8.43
C ALA A 21 32.05 -17.02 -9.79
N MET A 22 30.78 -16.59 -9.81
CA MET A 22 30.06 -16.19 -11.02
C MET A 22 30.22 -14.70 -11.37
N ASN A 23 31.02 -13.94 -10.61
CA ASN A 23 31.23 -12.49 -10.79
C ASN A 23 29.91 -11.69 -10.88
N VAL A 24 28.87 -12.15 -10.18
CA VAL A 24 27.58 -11.49 -10.13
C VAL A 24 27.69 -10.30 -9.18
N ALA A 25 27.26 -9.12 -9.64
CA ALA A 25 27.28 -7.92 -8.82
C ALA A 25 26.60 -8.18 -7.46
N LYS A 26 27.36 -7.99 -6.37
CA LYS A 26 26.82 -8.07 -5.01
C LYS A 26 25.74 -7.00 -4.87
N PHE A 27 24.53 -7.39 -4.48
CA PHE A 27 23.46 -6.43 -4.16
C PHE A 27 23.98 -5.43 -3.12
N LYS A 28 24.26 -4.19 -3.55
CA LYS A 28 24.48 -3.08 -2.64
C LYS A 28 23.18 -2.82 -1.89
N ALA A 29 23.30 -2.31 -0.66
CA ALA A 29 22.14 -1.79 0.07
C ALA A 29 21.38 -0.78 -0.83
N GLU A 30 20.04 -0.80 -0.74
CA GLU A 30 19.16 0.07 -1.53
C GLU A 30 19.49 1.55 -1.20
N ASP A 31 20.19 2.23 -2.12
CA ASP A 31 20.38 3.68 -2.11
C ASP A 31 19.09 4.42 -2.54
N PRO A 32 18.46 5.26 -1.70
CA PRO A 32 17.24 5.99 -2.03
C PRO A 32 17.41 7.07 -3.12
N ASP A 33 18.63 7.51 -3.40
CA ASP A 33 18.91 8.49 -4.46
C ASP A 33 19.10 7.82 -5.83
N GLN A 34 19.32 6.50 -5.86
CA GLN A 34 19.58 5.74 -7.10
C GLN A 34 18.56 4.62 -7.36
N HIS A 35 17.92 4.11 -6.31
CA HIS A 35 16.97 3.02 -6.38
C HIS A 35 15.58 3.45 -5.92
N PHE A 36 14.57 2.83 -6.53
CA PHE A 36 13.20 2.96 -6.07
C PHE A 36 13.04 2.22 -4.74
N THR A 37 13.26 2.91 -3.61
CA THR A 37 13.13 2.39 -2.24
C THR A 37 12.39 3.38 -1.34
N PHE A 38 12.07 2.97 -0.11
CA PHE A 38 11.53 3.87 0.90
C PHE A 38 12.64 4.77 1.42
N ALA A 39 12.54 6.07 1.12
CA ALA A 39 13.48 7.08 1.63
C ALA A 39 13.41 7.25 3.16
N TYR A 40 12.29 6.88 3.79
CA TYR A 40 12.05 7.01 5.22
C TYR A 40 11.40 5.74 5.80
N PRO A 41 11.57 5.46 7.10
CA PRO A 41 10.85 4.38 7.78
C PRO A 41 9.33 4.54 7.65
N ILE A 42 8.62 3.41 7.66
CA ILE A 42 7.15 3.40 7.71
C ILE A 42 6.71 3.86 9.11
N GLU A 43 5.91 4.92 9.15
CA GLU A 43 5.32 5.45 10.38
C GLU A 43 3.85 5.02 10.48
N GLU A 44 3.46 4.50 11.65
CA GLU A 44 2.07 4.23 11.95
C GLU A 44 1.37 5.51 12.42
N LEU A 45 0.36 5.95 11.67
CA LEU A 45 -0.41 7.15 12.00
C LEU A 45 -1.66 6.81 12.79
N THR A 46 -2.04 7.70 13.71
CA THR A 46 -3.38 7.62 14.29
C THR A 46 -4.44 7.93 13.22
N PRO A 47 -5.70 7.48 13.38
CA PRO A 47 -6.77 7.84 12.45
C PRO A 47 -6.98 9.34 12.28
N THR A 48 -6.67 10.14 13.31
CA THR A 48 -6.78 11.60 13.26
C THR A 48 -5.67 12.21 12.42
N ASP A 49 -4.43 11.75 12.59
CA ASP A 49 -3.27 12.25 11.87
C ASP A 49 -3.34 11.87 10.39
N PHE A 50 -3.64 10.60 10.10
CA PHE A 50 -3.88 10.13 8.72
C PHE A 50 -4.91 11.00 8.00
N ARG A 51 -6.04 11.28 8.65
CA ARG A 51 -7.09 12.14 8.08
C ARG A 51 -6.62 13.58 7.89
N SER A 52 -5.84 14.11 8.82
CA SER A 52 -5.29 15.47 8.75
C SER A 52 -4.36 15.61 7.55
N ASP A 53 -3.44 14.66 7.39
CA ASP A 53 -2.45 14.69 6.31
C ASP A 53 -3.09 14.44 4.96
N LEU A 54 -4.03 13.49 4.88
CA LEU A 54 -4.79 13.26 3.65
C LEU A 54 -5.60 14.51 3.25
N LYS A 55 -6.19 15.24 4.20
CA LYS A 55 -6.86 16.52 3.90
C LYS A 55 -5.89 17.57 3.36
N LYS A 56 -4.68 17.66 3.90
CA LYS A 56 -3.65 18.59 3.41
C LYS A 56 -3.28 18.25 1.96
N LEU A 57 -3.03 16.97 1.67
CA LEU A 57 -2.73 16.47 0.32
C LEU A 57 -3.88 16.78 -0.66
N LEU A 58 -5.13 16.48 -0.27
CA LEU A 58 -6.30 16.73 -1.11
C LEU A 58 -6.59 18.23 -1.32
N ARG A 59 -6.19 19.11 -0.41
CA ARG A 59 -6.29 20.56 -0.60
C ARG A 59 -5.23 21.11 -1.55
N ALA A 60 -4.08 20.45 -1.63
CA ALA A 60 -3.02 20.81 -2.57
C ALA A 60 -3.30 20.27 -4.00
N SER A 61 -4.11 19.22 -4.11
CA SER A 61 -4.57 18.66 -5.39
C SER A 61 -5.70 19.50 -6.00
N THR A 62 -5.61 19.76 -7.29
CA THR A 62 -6.63 20.45 -8.09
C THR A 62 -7.89 19.61 -8.28
N SER A 63 -7.75 18.29 -8.42
CA SER A 63 -8.87 17.37 -8.64
C SER A 63 -9.58 16.96 -7.35
N ARG A 64 -8.87 17.07 -6.21
CA ARG A 64 -9.28 16.51 -4.91
C ARG A 64 -9.64 15.02 -5.01
N SER A 65 -9.00 14.29 -5.90
CA SER A 65 -9.24 12.86 -6.12
C SER A 65 -8.21 11.98 -5.42
N VAL A 66 -8.61 10.74 -5.17
CA VAL A 66 -7.75 9.67 -4.62
C VAL A 66 -7.67 8.53 -5.62
N THR A 67 -6.49 7.94 -5.75
CA THR A 67 -6.30 6.66 -6.44
C THR A 67 -5.98 5.63 -5.39
N LEU A 68 -6.94 4.75 -5.14
CA LEU A 68 -6.86 3.66 -4.19
C LEU A 68 -6.43 2.38 -4.90
N PHE A 69 -5.24 1.89 -4.58
CA PHE A 69 -4.77 0.59 -5.04
C PHE A 69 -5.09 -0.51 -4.01
N VAL A 70 -5.72 -1.59 -4.46
CA VAL A 70 -6.00 -2.80 -3.68
C VAL A 70 -5.23 -3.96 -4.31
N HIS A 71 -4.16 -4.42 -3.63
CA HIS A 71 -3.31 -5.48 -4.18
C HIS A 71 -3.99 -6.86 -4.19
N GLY A 72 -3.43 -7.78 -4.96
CA GLY A 72 -3.89 -9.16 -5.05
C GLY A 72 -3.18 -10.12 -4.10
N TYR A 73 -3.43 -11.41 -4.32
CA TYR A 73 -2.74 -12.53 -3.66
C TYR A 73 -1.21 -12.45 -3.79
N ALA A 74 -0.48 -12.99 -2.81
CA ALA A 74 0.98 -13.12 -2.84
C ALA A 74 1.75 -11.79 -2.98
N ASN A 75 1.27 -10.73 -2.32
CA ASN A 75 1.98 -9.45 -2.24
C ASN A 75 2.23 -9.08 -0.78
N SER A 76 3.48 -8.73 -0.46
CA SER A 76 3.79 -8.09 0.83
C SER A 76 3.34 -6.62 0.83
N PHE A 77 3.33 -6.00 2.00
CA PHE A 77 3.08 -4.56 2.11
C PHE A 77 4.12 -3.76 1.30
N LYS A 78 5.40 -4.14 1.35
CA LYS A 78 6.48 -3.48 0.61
C LYS A 78 6.23 -3.57 -0.90
N ASP A 79 5.88 -4.74 -1.41
CA ASP A 79 5.58 -4.94 -2.85
C ASP A 79 4.39 -4.08 -3.28
N ALA A 80 3.30 -4.12 -2.51
CA ALA A 80 2.09 -3.36 -2.82
C ALA A 80 2.32 -1.84 -2.75
N ALA A 81 3.13 -1.36 -1.81
CA ALA A 81 3.50 0.05 -1.68
C ALA A 81 4.38 0.50 -2.85
N PHE A 82 5.34 -0.33 -3.28
CA PHE A 82 6.12 -0.03 -4.48
C PHE A 82 5.25 0.05 -5.73
N ARG A 83 4.32 -0.88 -5.92
CA ARG A 83 3.38 -0.82 -7.05
C ARG A 83 2.50 0.42 -7.00
N THR A 84 2.06 0.82 -5.80
CA THR A 84 1.27 2.05 -5.62
C THR A 84 2.09 3.29 -6.00
N ALA A 85 3.36 3.35 -5.60
CA ALA A 85 4.23 4.47 -5.92
C ALA A 85 4.59 4.52 -7.42
N GLN A 86 4.81 3.37 -8.07
CA GLN A 86 4.99 3.28 -9.53
C GLN A 86 3.75 3.79 -10.27
N LEU A 87 2.58 3.27 -9.91
CA LEU A 87 1.31 3.72 -10.46
C LEU A 87 1.11 5.22 -10.28
N SER A 88 1.40 5.75 -9.09
CA SER A 88 1.30 7.19 -8.82
C SER A 88 2.24 8.02 -9.68
N PHE A 89 3.46 7.52 -9.93
CA PHE A 89 4.43 8.20 -10.76
C PHE A 89 3.96 8.23 -12.22
N ASP A 90 3.51 7.09 -12.74
CA ASP A 90 3.03 6.96 -14.12
C ASP A 90 1.78 7.83 -14.37
N LEU A 91 0.81 7.81 -13.46
CA LEU A 91 -0.38 8.67 -13.53
C LEU A 91 -0.01 10.16 -13.55
N ARG A 92 1.02 10.56 -12.79
CA ARG A 92 1.50 11.94 -12.76
C ARG A 92 2.18 12.34 -14.07
N LEU A 93 2.88 11.43 -14.75
CA LEU A 93 3.46 11.69 -16.09
C LEU A 93 2.35 12.01 -17.10
N GLU A 94 1.22 11.32 -16.99
CA GLU A 94 0.01 11.55 -17.79
C GLU A 94 -0.86 12.72 -17.28
N ARG A 95 -0.33 13.54 -16.36
CA ARG A 95 -0.99 14.71 -15.76
C ARG A 95 -2.29 14.41 -15.00
N TYR A 96 -2.48 13.18 -14.52
CA TYR A 96 -3.52 12.87 -13.55
C TYR A 96 -3.07 13.31 -12.15
N ASP A 97 -3.68 14.37 -11.65
CA ASP A 97 -3.49 14.85 -10.28
C ASP A 97 -4.40 14.06 -9.35
N THR A 98 -3.85 13.10 -8.61
CA THR A 98 -4.58 12.25 -7.68
C THR A 98 -3.69 11.89 -6.50
N VAL A 99 -4.25 11.83 -5.30
CA VAL A 99 -3.50 11.40 -4.11
C VAL A 99 -3.44 9.87 -4.09
N PRO A 100 -2.25 9.24 -4.11
CA PRO A 100 -2.12 7.79 -4.08
C PRO A 100 -2.39 7.24 -2.68
N VAL A 101 -3.17 6.17 -2.60
CA VAL A 101 -3.50 5.46 -1.37
C VAL A 101 -3.41 3.96 -1.61
N LEU A 102 -2.77 3.24 -0.71
CA LEU A 102 -2.72 1.78 -0.71
C LEU A 102 -3.69 1.23 0.33
N PHE A 103 -4.50 0.25 -0.07
CA PHE A 103 -5.14 -0.69 0.86
C PHE A 103 -4.42 -2.03 0.80
N SER A 104 -3.76 -2.38 1.91
CA SER A 104 -3.09 -3.67 2.05
C SER A 104 -3.89 -4.62 2.95
N TRP A 105 -3.89 -5.90 2.60
CA TRP A 105 -4.65 -6.95 3.29
C TRP A 105 -3.81 -8.23 3.37
N PRO A 106 -4.12 -9.17 4.29
CA PRO A 106 -3.30 -10.37 4.54
C PRO A 106 -3.41 -11.42 3.42
N SER A 107 -2.87 -11.07 2.26
CA SER A 107 -2.95 -11.80 0.98
C SER A 107 -2.03 -13.02 0.88
N ASP A 108 -1.38 -13.38 1.99
CA ASP A 108 -0.35 -14.42 2.09
C ASP A 108 0.86 -14.15 1.16
N PRO A 109 1.80 -13.27 1.57
CA PRO A 109 2.96 -12.90 0.74
C PRO A 109 3.88 -14.07 0.41
N SER A 110 3.76 -15.21 1.12
CA SER A 110 4.53 -16.41 0.78
C SER A 110 4.06 -17.07 -0.51
N GLY A 111 2.82 -16.82 -0.95
CA GLY A 111 2.23 -17.47 -2.12
C GLY A 111 1.94 -18.96 -1.94
N ILE A 112 2.04 -19.50 -0.71
CA ILE A 112 1.91 -20.93 -0.45
C ILE A 112 0.44 -21.33 -0.21
N ASN A 113 -0.35 -20.49 0.45
CA ASN A 113 -1.68 -20.82 0.93
C ASN A 113 -2.77 -19.98 0.26
N TYR A 114 -3.05 -20.29 -1.00
CA TYR A 114 -4.11 -19.65 -1.78
C TYR A 114 -5.51 -19.81 -1.16
N PRO A 115 -5.93 -21.01 -0.67
CA PRO A 115 -7.20 -21.16 0.05
C PRO A 115 -7.28 -20.30 1.30
N GLY A 116 -6.21 -20.25 2.11
CA GLY A 116 -6.18 -19.44 3.32
C GLY A 116 -6.23 -17.94 3.04
N ALA A 117 -5.74 -17.46 1.89
CA ALA A 117 -5.97 -16.08 1.48
C ALA A 117 -7.44 -15.84 1.09
N LYS A 118 -8.09 -16.80 0.41
CA LYS A 118 -9.53 -16.71 0.09
C LYS A 118 -10.40 -16.59 1.34
N ASP A 119 -10.10 -17.34 2.38
CA ASP A 119 -10.84 -17.29 3.65
C ASP A 119 -10.80 -15.90 4.32
N ARG A 120 -9.80 -15.08 3.98
CA ARG A 120 -9.63 -13.72 4.52
C ARG A 120 -10.31 -12.64 3.68
N ILE A 121 -10.77 -12.95 2.45
CA ILE A 121 -11.39 -11.97 1.54
C ILE A 121 -12.54 -11.24 2.22
N ARG A 122 -13.45 -11.97 2.87
CA ARG A 122 -14.62 -11.37 3.52
C ARG A 122 -14.23 -10.38 4.62
N SER A 123 -13.25 -10.76 5.45
CA SER A 123 -12.74 -9.88 6.51
C SER A 123 -12.06 -8.65 5.91
N ALA A 124 -11.21 -8.84 4.89
CA ALA A 124 -10.55 -7.74 4.19
C ALA A 124 -11.56 -6.77 3.56
N GLY A 125 -12.62 -7.29 2.93
CA GLY A 125 -13.70 -6.50 2.34
C GLY A 125 -14.46 -5.66 3.36
N ASN A 126 -14.74 -6.22 4.55
CA ASN A 126 -15.34 -5.46 5.65
C ASN A 126 -14.45 -4.28 6.09
N HIS A 127 -13.14 -4.50 6.23
CA HIS A 127 -12.19 -3.44 6.58
C HIS A 127 -12.06 -2.40 5.48
N LEU A 128 -12.07 -2.82 4.21
CA LEU A 128 -12.08 -1.92 3.06
C LEU A 128 -13.35 -1.05 3.03
N ALA A 129 -14.52 -1.60 3.31
CA ALA A 129 -15.76 -0.83 3.39
C ALA A 129 -15.74 0.22 4.51
N ILE A 130 -15.20 -0.14 5.69
CA ILE A 130 -14.99 0.82 6.79
C ILE A 130 -14.01 1.91 6.36
N PHE A 131 -12.92 1.53 5.69
CA PHE A 131 -11.92 2.47 5.19
C PHE A 131 -12.51 3.42 4.14
N LEU A 132 -13.23 2.93 3.14
CA LEU A 132 -13.90 3.73 2.11
C LEU A 132 -14.88 4.74 2.73
N ASN A 133 -15.65 4.32 3.73
CA ASN A 133 -16.56 5.22 4.44
C ASN A 133 -15.82 6.34 5.19
N ARG A 134 -14.67 6.02 5.81
CA ARG A 134 -13.82 7.04 6.46
C ARG A 134 -13.17 7.97 5.44
N LEU A 135 -12.73 7.40 4.32
CA LEU A 135 -12.13 8.12 3.22
C LEU A 135 -13.11 9.15 2.66
N VAL A 136 -14.31 8.74 2.27
CA VAL A 136 -15.33 9.62 1.70
C VAL A 136 -15.91 10.58 2.74
N GLY A 137 -16.30 10.07 3.91
CA GLY A 137 -17.07 10.83 4.89
C GLY A 137 -16.28 11.88 5.67
N ALA A 138 -14.95 11.78 5.74
CA ALA A 138 -14.17 12.60 6.65
C ALA A 138 -13.08 13.46 5.99
N THR A 139 -12.77 13.27 4.70
CA THR A 139 -11.62 13.94 4.04
C THR A 139 -12.04 15.04 3.06
N GLY A 140 -13.27 15.02 2.56
CA GLY A 140 -13.73 15.93 1.51
C GLY A 140 -13.15 15.59 0.13
N VAL A 141 -12.80 14.32 -0.09
CA VAL A 141 -12.44 13.77 -1.41
C VAL A 141 -13.62 13.94 -2.38
N GLY A 142 -13.31 14.32 -3.62
CA GLY A 142 -14.31 14.45 -4.69
C GLY A 142 -14.57 13.11 -5.39
N VAL A 143 -13.51 12.48 -5.90
CA VAL A 143 -13.58 11.22 -6.65
C VAL A 143 -12.59 10.21 -6.08
N VAL A 144 -13.00 8.95 -5.99
CA VAL A 144 -12.11 7.83 -5.61
C VAL A 144 -11.99 6.88 -6.80
N HIS A 145 -10.83 6.90 -7.47
CA HIS A 145 -10.46 5.93 -8.49
C HIS A 145 -9.93 4.68 -7.78
N ILE A 146 -10.50 3.50 -8.05
CA ILE A 146 -10.09 2.26 -7.41
C ILE A 146 -9.47 1.33 -8.45
N ILE A 147 -8.25 0.88 -8.19
CA ILE A 147 -7.57 -0.15 -8.98
C ILE A 147 -7.40 -1.38 -8.09
N ALA A 148 -8.20 -2.41 -8.34
CA ALA A 148 -8.16 -3.65 -7.60
C ALA A 148 -7.62 -4.79 -8.47
N HIS A 149 -6.52 -5.42 -8.04
CA HIS A 149 -5.81 -6.42 -8.84
C HIS A 149 -6.08 -7.84 -8.34
N SER A 150 -6.39 -8.77 -9.26
CA SER A 150 -6.58 -10.20 -8.97
C SER A 150 -7.56 -10.40 -7.79
N MET A 151 -7.19 -11.15 -6.74
CA MET A 151 -8.02 -11.38 -5.56
C MET A 151 -8.36 -10.10 -4.77
N GLY A 152 -7.66 -8.99 -5.02
CA GLY A 152 -8.04 -7.67 -4.51
C GLY A 152 -9.37 -7.18 -5.10
N ALA A 153 -9.74 -7.64 -6.30
CA ALA A 153 -11.05 -7.36 -6.89
C ALA A 153 -12.17 -8.06 -6.12
N ASP A 154 -11.94 -9.28 -5.62
CA ASP A 154 -12.90 -9.98 -4.75
C ASP A 154 -13.08 -9.25 -3.42
N VAL A 155 -11.99 -8.73 -2.85
CA VAL A 155 -12.01 -7.88 -1.64
C VAL A 155 -12.84 -6.61 -1.88
N LEU A 156 -12.64 -5.96 -3.01
CA LEU A 156 -13.43 -4.79 -3.40
C LEU A 156 -14.91 -5.14 -3.60
N ALA A 157 -15.21 -6.25 -4.27
CA ALA A 157 -16.58 -6.69 -4.50
C ALA A 157 -17.33 -6.89 -3.17
N VAL A 158 -16.70 -7.55 -2.19
CA VAL A 158 -17.28 -7.66 -0.84
C VAL A 158 -17.48 -6.29 -0.20
N ALA A 159 -16.51 -5.37 -0.33
CA ALA A 159 -16.62 -4.06 0.27
C ALA A 159 -17.82 -3.25 -0.27
N LEU A 160 -18.06 -3.33 -1.59
CA LEU A 160 -19.13 -2.61 -2.27
C LEU A 160 -20.51 -3.23 -2.05
N ASP A 161 -20.58 -4.55 -1.82
CA ASP A 161 -21.83 -5.24 -1.47
C ASP A 161 -22.35 -4.88 -0.07
N ILE A 162 -21.51 -4.31 0.79
CA ILE A 162 -21.90 -3.91 2.15
C ILE A 162 -22.81 -2.67 2.07
N PRO A 163 -24.07 -2.72 2.55
CA PRO A 163 -25.08 -1.66 2.39
C PRO A 163 -24.70 -0.29 2.99
N ARG A 164 -23.59 -0.21 3.72
CA ARG A 164 -23.13 0.99 4.42
C ARG A 164 -22.14 1.83 3.61
N VAL A 165 -21.68 1.37 2.44
CA VAL A 165 -20.79 2.17 1.59
C VAL A 165 -21.62 3.19 0.81
N LYS A 166 -21.60 4.45 1.27
CA LYS A 166 -22.26 5.57 0.59
C LYS A 166 -21.38 6.08 -0.55
N LEU A 167 -21.22 5.28 -1.60
CA LEU A 167 -20.68 5.79 -2.87
C LEU A 167 -21.86 6.29 -3.68
N GLN A 168 -21.91 7.59 -3.95
CA GLN A 168 -22.81 8.11 -4.98
C GLN A 168 -22.21 7.68 -6.31
N VAL A 169 -22.83 6.68 -6.94
CA VAL A 169 -22.52 6.28 -8.32
C VAL A 169 -23.25 7.22 -9.27
#